data_AF-A0A945NGF5-F1
#
_entry.id   AF-A0A945NGF5-F1
#
_cell.length_a   1.000
_cell.length_b   1.000
_cell.length_c   1.000
_cell.angle_alpha   90.00
_cell.angle_beta   90.00
_cell.angle_gamma   90.00
#
_symmetry.space_group_name_H-M   'P 1'
#
loop_
_entity.id
_entity.type
_entity.pdbx_description
1 polymer ?
#
loop_
_entity_poly.entity_id
_entity_poly.type
_entity_poly.pdbx_seq_one_letter_code
_entity_poly.pdbx_strand_id
1 'polypeptide(L)'
;MPSDHVIRDSATFQAAIEAALPVAENGALVTFGIQPTSPETGYGYIKKSDAIADQPGCFAVEAFVEKPDLATAEIFLEEGSYFWNGGIFLFTVANFMAELERSSPEIAAACREAVQKSITDMDFHRLDEESFAACPSNSIDYAVMEKSENVAVVPVDMGWSDVGSWDALWQVLDKDGDGNVTSGDVILKGTSNSLIRSEDKLVTAVGLSDTIIVATEDAILVSSKEDAQDVKLIVDELKSQERLEHISHAKVYRPWGWYQTLERRDRFQVKVISLKPSAKISLQRHQQRAEHWVVVSGIATVTRGEEVIELEENQSTYIPIGMMHRLENLTKDELQIIEVQSGDYLGEDDIERFDDKYGRD
;
A
#
# COMPACT_ATOMS: atom_id res chain seq x y z
N MET A 1 7.51 6.68 -10.36
CA MET A 1 6.11 7.13 -10.31
C MET A 1 5.44 6.39 -9.16
N PRO A 2 4.66 7.08 -8.31
CA PRO A 2 3.87 6.47 -7.25
C PRO A 2 2.78 5.56 -7.84
N SER A 3 2.42 4.51 -7.11
CA SER A 3 1.44 3.50 -7.58
C SER A 3 0.00 3.81 -7.22
N ASP A 4 -0.21 4.85 -6.43
CA ASP A 4 -1.44 5.27 -5.76
C ASP A 4 -2.07 6.53 -6.39
N HIS A 5 -1.45 7.09 -7.43
CA HIS A 5 -1.97 8.26 -8.14
C HIS A 5 -2.99 7.89 -9.22
N VAL A 6 -3.93 8.80 -9.47
CA VAL A 6 -4.84 8.75 -10.61
C VAL A 6 -4.37 9.71 -11.69
N ILE A 7 -4.28 9.23 -12.93
CA ILE A 7 -4.01 10.01 -14.14
C ILE A 7 -5.14 9.74 -15.12
N ARG A 8 -5.93 10.77 -15.45
CA ARG A 8 -7.10 10.64 -16.33
C ARG A 8 -6.77 10.78 -17.81
N ASP A 9 -5.78 11.60 -18.15
CA ASP A 9 -5.32 11.80 -19.53
C ASP A 9 -3.91 11.24 -19.72
N SER A 10 -3.85 9.93 -19.93
CA SER A 10 -2.59 9.22 -20.18
C SER A 10 -1.88 9.70 -21.46
N ALA A 11 -2.61 10.22 -22.46
CA ALA A 11 -2.00 10.67 -23.71
C ALA A 11 -1.23 11.98 -23.49
N THR A 12 -1.82 12.95 -22.78
CA THR A 12 -1.12 14.17 -22.39
C THR A 12 0.10 13.88 -21.51
N PHE A 13 -0.01 12.94 -20.56
CA PHE A 13 1.14 12.54 -19.74
C PHE A 13 2.26 11.88 -20.57
N GLN A 14 1.93 10.98 -21.48
CA GLN A 14 2.92 10.34 -22.37
C GLN A 14 3.64 11.37 -23.25
N ALA A 15 2.91 12.35 -23.81
CA ALA A 15 3.52 13.44 -24.56
C ALA A 15 4.48 14.29 -23.71
N ALA A 16 4.13 14.54 -22.44
CA ALA A 16 5.02 15.23 -21.50
C ALA A 16 6.29 14.43 -21.19
N ILE A 17 6.18 13.09 -21.04
CA ILE A 17 7.34 12.21 -20.89
C ILE A 17 8.24 12.29 -22.13
N GLU A 18 7.66 12.19 -23.32
CA GLU A 18 8.43 12.24 -24.58
C GLU A 18 9.18 13.57 -24.74
N ALA A 19 8.55 14.68 -24.38
CA ALA A 19 9.19 16.00 -24.39
C ALA A 19 10.33 16.12 -23.36
N ALA A 20 10.23 15.40 -22.24
CA ALA A 20 11.21 15.42 -21.16
C ALA A 20 12.43 14.51 -21.40
N LEU A 21 12.33 13.51 -22.27
CA LEU A 21 13.40 12.52 -22.49
C LEU A 21 14.76 13.19 -22.81
N PRO A 22 14.85 14.13 -23.76
CA PRO A 22 16.13 14.76 -24.08
C PRO A 22 16.71 15.56 -22.90
N VAL A 23 15.86 16.14 -22.04
CA VAL A 23 16.28 16.89 -20.86
C VAL A 23 16.91 15.95 -19.82
N ALA A 24 16.27 14.80 -19.58
CA ALA A 24 16.79 13.78 -18.67
C ALA A 24 18.09 13.13 -19.20
N GLU A 25 18.16 12.85 -20.50
CA GLU A 25 19.36 12.34 -21.17
C GLU A 25 20.55 13.31 -21.07
N ASN A 26 20.28 14.62 -21.05
CA ASN A 26 21.29 15.67 -20.90
C ASN A 26 21.72 15.94 -19.45
N GLY A 27 21.29 15.13 -18.48
CA GLY A 27 21.79 15.21 -17.11
C GLY A 27 20.74 15.50 -16.06
N ALA A 28 19.64 16.17 -16.43
CA ALA A 28 18.71 16.72 -15.47
C ALA A 28 17.86 15.65 -14.78
N LEU A 29 17.48 15.91 -13.53
CA LEU A 29 16.43 15.20 -12.84
C LEU A 29 15.10 15.88 -13.17
N VAL A 30 14.29 15.27 -14.02
CA VAL A 30 13.01 15.85 -14.43
C VAL A 30 11.93 15.47 -13.43
N THR A 31 11.09 16.44 -13.05
CA THR A 31 9.81 16.24 -12.36
C THR A 31 8.65 16.80 -13.20
N PHE A 32 7.43 16.39 -12.88
CA PHE A 32 6.21 16.81 -13.56
C PHE A 32 5.37 17.69 -12.63
N GLY A 33 5.16 18.94 -13.04
CA GLY A 33 4.49 19.96 -12.24
C GLY A 33 3.00 20.03 -12.56
N ILE A 34 2.14 19.93 -11.54
CA ILE A 34 0.68 20.12 -11.68
C ILE A 34 0.33 21.58 -11.35
N GLN A 35 -0.57 22.18 -12.12
CA GLN A 35 -1.05 23.53 -11.83
C GLN A 35 -1.81 23.56 -10.49
N PRO A 36 -1.37 24.36 -9.51
CA PRO A 36 -2.07 24.47 -8.23
C PRO A 36 -3.45 25.11 -8.44
N THR A 37 -4.46 24.54 -7.77
CA THR A 37 -5.84 25.07 -7.75
C THR A 37 -6.27 25.53 -6.35
N SER A 38 -5.43 25.28 -5.34
CA SER A 38 -5.63 25.65 -3.94
C SER A 38 -4.28 25.73 -3.21
N PRO A 39 -4.21 26.37 -2.02
CA PRO A 39 -2.98 26.45 -1.24
C PRO A 39 -2.78 25.17 -0.39
N GLU A 40 -2.62 24.03 -1.06
CA GLU A 40 -2.44 22.73 -0.39
C GLU A 40 -1.11 22.71 0.39
N THR A 41 -1.14 22.23 1.64
CA THR A 41 0.06 22.17 2.51
C THR A 41 0.66 20.77 2.55
N GLY A 42 -0.07 19.76 2.08
CA GLY A 42 0.39 18.39 1.96
C GLY A 42 1.32 18.12 0.77
N TYR A 43 1.43 19.06 -0.18
CA TYR A 43 2.23 18.89 -1.40
C TYR A 43 3.55 19.65 -1.37
N GLY A 44 4.54 19.14 -2.11
CA GLY A 44 5.69 19.93 -2.53
C GLY A 44 5.33 20.94 -3.62
N TYR A 45 6.05 22.06 -3.66
CA TYR A 45 5.92 23.11 -4.65
C TYR A 45 7.23 23.31 -5.39
N ILE A 46 7.13 23.47 -6.71
CA ILE A 46 8.24 23.62 -7.63
C ILE A 46 8.12 24.97 -8.31
N LYS A 47 9.06 25.87 -8.06
CA LYS A 47 9.16 27.14 -8.77
C LYS A 47 9.91 26.95 -10.07
N LYS A 48 9.25 27.19 -11.21
CA LYS A 48 9.96 27.20 -12.49
C LYS A 48 10.79 28.48 -12.65
N SER A 49 11.91 28.37 -13.34
CA SER A 49 12.70 29.52 -13.82
C SER A 49 12.66 29.60 -15.34
N ASP A 50 13.83 29.68 -15.98
CA ASP A 50 13.99 29.84 -17.41
C ASP A 50 13.59 28.58 -18.18
N ALA A 51 13.08 28.77 -19.38
CA ALA A 51 12.86 27.68 -20.32
C ALA A 51 14.19 27.04 -20.71
N ILE A 52 14.23 25.71 -20.78
CA ILE A 52 15.42 24.99 -21.22
C ILE A 52 15.56 25.16 -22.73
N ALA A 53 16.74 25.61 -23.16
CA ALA A 53 17.03 25.87 -24.56
C ALA A 53 16.75 24.63 -25.43
N ASP A 54 16.11 24.84 -26.58
CA ASP A 54 15.74 23.81 -27.55
C ASP A 54 14.82 22.69 -27.01
N GLN A 55 14.21 22.86 -25.84
CA GLN A 55 13.28 21.89 -25.22
C GLN A 55 11.97 22.58 -24.82
N PRO A 56 11.04 22.79 -25.76
CA PRO A 56 9.77 23.46 -25.49
C PRO A 56 8.97 22.78 -24.37
N GLY A 57 8.43 23.57 -23.45
CA GLY A 57 7.62 23.07 -22.33
C GLY A 57 8.42 22.54 -21.14
N CYS A 58 9.76 22.53 -21.22
CA CYS A 58 10.64 22.17 -20.11
C CYS A 58 11.27 23.44 -19.51
N PHE A 59 11.31 23.51 -18.19
CA PHE A 59 11.85 24.66 -17.46
C PHE A 59 12.87 24.17 -16.42
N ALA A 60 13.90 24.98 -16.16
CA ALA A 60 14.74 24.76 -15.00
C ALA A 60 13.93 25.05 -13.71
N VAL A 61 14.36 24.47 -12.59
CA VAL A 61 13.75 24.71 -11.28
C VAL A 61 14.57 25.73 -10.51
N GLU A 62 13.94 26.81 -10.05
CA GLU A 62 14.56 27.81 -9.17
C GLU A 62 14.58 27.32 -7.72
N ALA A 63 13.48 26.73 -7.27
CA ALA A 63 13.28 26.30 -5.91
C ALA A 63 12.34 25.10 -5.86
N PHE A 64 12.65 24.20 -4.94
CA PHE A 64 11.80 23.08 -4.57
C PHE A 64 11.49 23.22 -3.07
N VAL A 65 10.21 23.27 -2.71
CA VAL A 65 9.77 23.51 -1.33
C VAL A 65 8.77 22.44 -0.94
N GLU A 66 9.16 21.52 -0.06
CA GLU A 66 8.30 20.43 0.37
C GLU A 66 7.40 20.84 1.54
N LYS A 67 6.07 20.72 1.37
CA LYS A 67 5.06 20.91 2.42
C LYS A 67 5.16 22.26 3.16
N PRO A 68 4.97 23.39 2.43
CA PRO A 68 4.99 24.71 3.04
C PRO A 68 3.84 24.92 4.03
N ASP A 69 3.96 25.92 4.91
CA ASP A 69 2.81 26.38 5.68
C ASP A 69 1.75 27.05 4.79
N LEU A 70 0.53 27.19 5.32
CA LEU A 70 -0.61 27.71 4.56
C LEU A 70 -0.36 29.11 3.99
N ALA A 71 0.26 30.01 4.77
CA ALA A 71 0.55 31.37 4.33
C ALA A 71 1.53 31.38 3.15
N THR A 72 2.52 30.49 3.18
CA THR A 72 3.49 30.32 2.10
C THR A 72 2.84 29.68 0.86
N ALA A 73 1.96 28.70 1.04
CA ALA A 73 1.21 28.09 -0.05
C ALA A 73 0.26 29.08 -0.76
N GLU A 74 -0.38 29.98 -0.01
CA GLU A 74 -1.19 31.08 -0.56
C GLU A 74 -0.36 32.00 -1.46
N ILE A 75 0.85 32.38 -1.02
CA ILE A 75 1.78 33.19 -1.82
C ILE A 75 2.18 32.44 -3.11
N PHE A 76 2.48 31.15 -3.02
CA PHE A 76 2.85 30.35 -4.19
C PHE A 76 1.73 30.27 -5.22
N LEU A 77 0.49 30.09 -4.76
CA LEU A 77 -0.70 30.09 -5.61
C LEU A 77 -0.92 31.44 -6.30
N GLU A 78 -0.77 32.54 -5.56
CA GLU A 78 -0.90 33.90 -6.11
C GLU A 78 0.19 34.25 -7.13
N GLU A 79 1.43 33.78 -6.94
CA GLU A 79 2.55 34.06 -7.86
C GLU A 79 2.35 33.37 -9.21
N GLY A 80 1.73 32.19 -9.24
CA GLY A 80 1.41 31.44 -10.47
C GLY A 80 2.62 30.85 -11.20
N SER A 81 3.84 31.05 -10.68
CA SER A 81 5.10 30.45 -11.16
C SER A 81 5.40 29.09 -10.51
N TYR A 82 4.62 28.70 -9.50
CA TYR A 82 4.77 27.45 -8.78
C TYR A 82 3.84 26.35 -9.29
N PHE A 83 4.33 25.11 -9.22
CA PHE A 83 3.59 23.89 -9.55
C PHE A 83 3.63 22.92 -8.38
N TRP A 84 2.57 22.15 -8.17
CA TRP A 84 2.62 21.03 -7.24
C TRP A 84 3.55 19.93 -7.76
N ASN A 85 4.35 19.36 -6.87
CA ASN A 85 5.17 18.19 -7.11
C ASN A 85 4.30 16.94 -7.13
N GLY A 86 4.14 16.32 -8.29
CA GLY A 86 3.36 15.10 -8.43
C GLY A 86 4.08 13.82 -7.97
N GLY A 87 5.29 13.91 -7.40
CA GLY A 87 6.10 12.74 -7.00
C GLY A 87 6.53 11.85 -8.18
N ILE A 88 6.42 12.35 -9.42
CA ILE A 88 6.79 11.65 -10.64
C ILE A 88 8.12 12.20 -11.12
N PHE A 89 9.10 11.30 -11.30
CA PHE A 89 10.44 11.66 -11.74
C PHE A 89 10.85 10.90 -12.99
N LEU A 90 11.65 11.55 -13.83
CA LEU A 90 12.30 10.98 -15.00
C LEU A 90 13.78 11.37 -14.99
N PHE A 91 14.65 10.37 -15.00
CA PHE A 91 16.10 10.55 -15.00
C PHE A 91 16.78 9.30 -15.53
N THR A 92 18.05 9.43 -15.92
CA THR A 92 18.90 8.25 -16.13
C THR A 92 19.40 7.73 -14.79
N VAL A 93 19.66 6.42 -14.71
CA VAL A 93 20.20 5.79 -13.49
C VAL A 93 21.55 6.42 -13.11
N ALA A 94 22.40 6.71 -14.09
CA ALA A 94 23.72 7.30 -13.84
C ALA A 94 23.61 8.70 -13.21
N ASN A 95 22.72 9.55 -13.73
CA ASN A 95 22.54 10.92 -13.22
C ASN A 95 21.95 10.90 -11.81
N PHE A 96 20.93 10.07 -11.58
CA PHE A 96 20.32 9.95 -10.26
C PHE A 96 21.31 9.43 -9.21
N MET A 97 22.10 8.40 -9.55
CA MET A 97 23.10 7.87 -8.62
C MET A 97 24.19 8.91 -8.30
N ALA A 98 24.63 9.69 -9.28
CA ALA A 98 25.61 10.76 -9.06
C ALA A 98 25.06 11.85 -8.13
N GLU A 99 23.80 12.27 -8.31
CA GLU A 99 23.15 13.24 -7.43
C GLU A 99 22.91 12.68 -6.03
N LEU A 100 22.48 11.41 -5.90
CA LEU A 100 22.27 10.75 -4.61
C LEU A 100 23.58 10.62 -3.82
N GLU A 101 24.68 10.23 -4.47
CA GLU A 101 26.00 10.15 -3.83
C GLU A 101 26.51 11.52 -3.35
N ARG A 102 26.21 12.58 -4.09
CA ARG A 102 26.58 13.96 -3.73
C ARG A 102 25.76 14.49 -2.55
N SER A 103 24.45 14.21 -2.56
CA SER A 103 23.47 14.86 -1.68
C SER A 103 23.16 14.08 -0.40
N SER A 104 23.25 12.75 -0.46
CA SER A 104 22.94 11.81 0.63
C SER A 104 23.81 10.53 0.52
N PRO A 105 25.15 10.64 0.68
CA PRO A 105 26.08 9.53 0.47
C PRO A 105 25.81 8.31 1.37
N GLU A 106 25.28 8.52 2.57
CA GLU A 106 24.88 7.47 3.51
C GLU A 106 23.73 6.60 2.97
N ILE A 107 22.74 7.20 2.32
CA ILE A 107 21.64 6.47 1.66
C ILE A 107 22.20 5.68 0.48
N ALA A 108 23.06 6.29 -0.34
CA ALA A 108 23.68 5.63 -1.48
C ALA A 108 24.49 4.39 -1.06
N ALA A 109 25.27 4.51 0.03
CA ALA A 109 26.08 3.42 0.56
C ALA A 109 25.22 2.27 1.10
N ALA A 110 24.22 2.57 1.95
CA ALA A 110 23.34 1.57 2.54
C ALA A 110 22.52 0.81 1.47
N CYS A 111 21.93 1.53 0.52
CA CYS A 111 21.20 0.92 -0.60
C CYS A 111 22.08 0.02 -1.45
N ARG A 112 23.33 0.44 -1.74
CA ARG A 112 24.28 -0.38 -2.48
C ARG A 112 24.62 -1.68 -1.75
N GLU A 113 24.87 -1.60 -0.45
CA GLU A 113 25.18 -2.77 0.37
C GLU A 113 23.97 -3.72 0.46
N ALA A 114 22.76 -3.18 0.67
CA ALA A 114 21.52 -3.94 0.72
C ALA A 114 21.22 -4.71 -0.57
N VAL A 115 21.48 -4.07 -1.73
CA VAL A 115 21.35 -4.73 -3.04
C VAL A 115 22.47 -5.73 -3.27
N GLN A 116 23.71 -5.44 -2.89
CA GLN A 116 24.83 -6.37 -3.10
C GLN A 116 24.67 -7.67 -2.31
N LYS A 117 24.10 -7.59 -1.11
CA LYS A 117 23.83 -8.74 -0.22
C LYS A 117 22.43 -9.34 -0.42
N SER A 118 21.65 -8.81 -1.36
CA SER A 118 20.30 -9.30 -1.63
C SER A 118 20.29 -10.78 -2.04
N ILE A 119 19.17 -11.43 -1.75
CA ILE A 119 18.93 -12.83 -2.14
C ILE A 119 17.74 -12.91 -3.10
N THR A 120 17.79 -13.88 -4.00
CA THR A 120 16.63 -14.23 -4.82
C THR A 120 15.92 -15.41 -4.17
N ASP A 121 14.67 -15.19 -3.77
CA ASP A 121 13.78 -16.15 -3.13
C ASP A 121 12.55 -16.35 -4.02
N MET A 122 12.52 -17.47 -4.76
CA MET A 122 11.49 -17.76 -5.76
C MET A 122 11.37 -16.63 -6.80
N ASP A 123 10.24 -15.92 -6.82
CA ASP A 123 9.95 -14.81 -7.72
C ASP A 123 10.29 -13.43 -7.11
N PHE A 124 10.90 -13.42 -5.92
CA PHE A 124 11.21 -12.19 -5.19
C PHE A 124 12.71 -11.94 -5.09
N HIS A 125 13.09 -10.67 -5.23
CA HIS A 125 14.42 -10.19 -4.87
C HIS A 125 14.32 -9.48 -3.52
N ARG A 126 14.92 -10.07 -2.49
CA ARG A 126 14.86 -9.55 -1.11
C ARG A 126 16.17 -8.83 -0.80
N LEU A 127 16.07 -7.56 -0.42
CA LEU A 127 17.21 -6.78 0.07
C LEU A 127 17.70 -7.36 1.39
N ASP A 128 18.99 -7.21 1.65
CA ASP A 128 19.56 -7.55 2.96
C ASP A 128 18.98 -6.65 4.05
N GLU A 129 18.40 -7.28 5.07
CA GLU A 129 17.62 -6.62 6.12
C GLU A 129 18.48 -5.66 6.95
N GLU A 130 19.65 -6.11 7.43
CA GLU A 130 20.53 -5.30 8.28
C GLU A 130 21.01 -4.05 7.53
N SER A 131 21.46 -4.22 6.29
CA SER A 131 21.96 -3.11 5.47
C SER A 131 20.83 -2.15 5.08
N PHE A 132 19.62 -2.65 4.82
CA PHE A 132 18.47 -1.80 4.49
C PHE A 132 17.93 -1.06 5.72
N ALA A 133 17.89 -1.71 6.88
CA ALA A 133 17.49 -1.09 8.15
C ALA A 133 18.45 0.02 8.60
N ALA A 134 19.72 -0.05 8.20
CA ALA A 134 20.71 1.01 8.42
C ALA A 134 20.53 2.22 7.50
N CYS A 135 19.73 2.10 6.43
CA CYS A 135 19.47 3.20 5.50
C CYS A 135 18.59 4.28 6.18
N PRO A 136 19.00 5.57 6.15
CA PRO A 136 18.16 6.64 6.68
C PRO A 136 16.80 6.70 6.00
N SER A 137 15.73 6.75 6.79
CA SER A 137 14.37 6.93 6.28
C SER A 137 14.18 8.40 5.85
N ASN A 138 14.28 8.65 4.55
CA ASN A 138 14.10 9.97 3.96
C ASN A 138 13.49 9.88 2.56
N SER A 139 12.71 10.87 2.14
CA SER A 139 12.14 10.90 0.78
C SER A 139 13.18 11.34 -0.25
N ILE A 140 12.96 10.97 -1.52
CA ILE A 140 13.78 11.46 -2.65
C ILE A 140 13.73 12.99 -2.77
N ASP A 141 12.60 13.60 -2.40
CA ASP A 141 12.38 15.05 -2.44
C ASP A 141 13.39 15.78 -1.54
N TYR A 142 13.48 15.39 -0.26
CA TYR A 142 14.45 15.96 0.69
C TYR A 142 15.88 15.46 0.47
N ALA A 143 16.03 14.18 0.12
CA ALA A 143 17.34 13.56 0.02
C ALA A 143 18.12 14.04 -1.22
N VAL A 144 17.42 14.34 -2.32
CA VAL A 144 18.01 14.62 -3.63
C VAL A 144 17.44 15.89 -4.26
N MET A 145 16.12 15.97 -4.48
CA MET A 145 15.53 16.99 -5.35
C MET A 145 15.74 18.42 -4.82
N GLU A 146 15.54 18.65 -3.52
CA GLU A 146 15.72 19.97 -2.89
C GLU A 146 17.18 20.43 -2.87
N LYS A 147 18.13 19.48 -2.92
CA LYS A 147 19.58 19.74 -2.89
C LYS A 147 20.22 19.78 -4.28
N SER A 148 19.47 19.39 -5.31
CA SER A 148 19.99 19.27 -6.66
C SER A 148 19.89 20.60 -7.41
N GLU A 149 20.98 21.02 -8.04
CA GLU A 149 21.01 22.21 -8.90
C GLU A 149 20.62 21.88 -10.35
N ASN A 150 20.42 20.59 -10.66
CA ASN A 150 20.16 20.11 -12.01
C ASN A 150 18.76 19.48 -12.13
N VAL A 151 17.75 20.23 -11.69
CA VAL A 151 16.35 19.82 -11.72
C VAL A 151 15.61 20.57 -12.82
N ALA A 152 14.78 19.84 -13.55
CA ALA A 152 13.87 20.40 -14.55
C ALA A 152 12.42 20.05 -14.20
N VAL A 153 11.49 20.93 -14.57
CA VAL A 153 10.06 20.71 -14.43
C VAL A 153 9.36 20.79 -15.78
N VAL A 154 8.44 19.84 -16.01
CA VAL A 154 7.50 19.86 -17.12
C VAL A 154 6.10 20.09 -16.57
N PRO A 155 5.52 21.30 -16.73
CA PRO A 155 4.13 21.56 -16.42
C PRO A 155 3.21 20.66 -17.26
N VAL A 156 2.30 19.94 -16.61
CA VAL A 156 1.40 19.01 -17.28
C VAL A 156 0.01 19.01 -16.65
N ASP A 157 -1.03 19.12 -17.48
CA ASP A 157 -2.42 18.90 -17.09
C ASP A 157 -2.87 17.53 -17.62
N MET A 158 -2.77 16.53 -16.76
CA MET A 158 -3.11 15.13 -17.08
C MET A 158 -4.33 14.62 -16.29
N GLY A 159 -5.10 15.55 -15.70
CA GLY A 159 -6.17 15.22 -14.74
C GLY A 159 -5.65 14.39 -13.56
N TRP A 160 -4.53 14.82 -12.98
CA TRP A 160 -3.83 14.15 -11.89
C TRP A 160 -4.56 14.32 -10.54
N SER A 161 -4.48 13.28 -9.70
CA SER A 161 -4.80 13.33 -8.27
C SER A 161 -3.91 12.33 -7.52
N ASP A 162 -3.43 12.71 -6.34
CA ASP A 162 -2.65 11.86 -5.44
C ASP A 162 -3.50 10.82 -4.69
N VAL A 163 -4.83 10.97 -4.71
CA VAL A 163 -5.80 10.17 -3.93
C VAL A 163 -5.40 10.08 -2.44
N GLY A 164 -4.86 11.17 -1.89
CA GLY A 164 -4.35 11.20 -0.51
C GLY A 164 -5.43 11.19 0.57
N SER A 165 -6.70 11.37 0.20
CA SER A 165 -7.83 11.36 1.13
C SER A 165 -9.10 10.78 0.52
N TRP A 166 -10.06 10.44 1.38
CA TRP A 166 -11.38 10.00 0.95
C TRP A 166 -12.16 11.08 0.19
N ASP A 167 -11.92 12.36 0.49
CA ASP A 167 -12.49 13.46 -0.29
C ASP A 167 -11.90 13.49 -1.71
N ALA A 168 -10.56 13.35 -1.84
CA ALA A 168 -9.92 13.26 -3.15
C ALA A 168 -10.49 12.10 -3.98
N LEU A 169 -10.75 10.94 -3.33
CA LEU A 169 -11.40 9.81 -3.99
C LEU A 169 -12.82 10.16 -4.47
N TRP A 170 -13.62 10.86 -3.67
CA TRP A 170 -14.95 11.34 -4.09
C TRP A 170 -14.85 12.30 -5.27
N GLN A 171 -13.85 13.19 -5.31
CA GLN A 171 -13.66 14.13 -6.41
C GLN A 171 -13.37 13.41 -7.74
N VAL A 172 -12.57 12.35 -7.71
CA VAL A 172 -12.13 11.65 -8.93
C VAL A 172 -13.10 10.60 -9.46
N LEU A 173 -14.06 10.16 -8.65
CA LEU A 173 -15.06 9.17 -9.06
C LEU A 173 -16.32 9.81 -9.66
N ASP A 174 -17.00 9.04 -10.51
CA ASP A 174 -18.26 9.41 -11.12
C ASP A 174 -19.36 9.50 -10.07
N LYS A 175 -20.16 10.57 -10.16
CA LYS A 175 -21.21 10.91 -9.20
C LYS A 175 -22.59 10.61 -9.79
N ASP A 176 -23.52 10.23 -8.93
CA ASP A 176 -24.94 10.12 -9.28
C ASP A 176 -25.62 11.50 -9.37
N GLY A 177 -26.93 11.51 -9.61
CA GLY A 177 -27.72 12.75 -9.74
C GLY A 177 -27.79 13.60 -8.48
N ASP A 178 -27.50 13.04 -7.31
CA ASP A 178 -27.49 13.72 -6.01
C ASP A 178 -26.05 14.04 -5.54
N GLY A 179 -25.05 13.82 -6.40
CA GLY A 179 -23.64 14.07 -6.12
C GLY A 179 -22.97 12.98 -5.29
N ASN A 180 -23.59 11.81 -5.11
CA ASN A 180 -23.00 10.72 -4.33
C ASN A 180 -22.09 9.85 -5.20
N VAL A 181 -21.09 9.29 -4.54
CA VAL A 181 -20.26 8.20 -5.08
C VAL A 181 -20.54 6.97 -4.24
N THR A 182 -21.00 5.88 -4.87
CA THR A 182 -21.31 4.63 -4.17
C THR A 182 -20.52 3.46 -4.74
N SER A 183 -20.05 2.57 -3.86
CA SER A 183 -19.43 1.30 -4.24
C SER A 183 -19.84 0.18 -3.29
N GLY A 184 -20.17 -0.99 -3.81
CA GLY A 184 -20.65 -2.14 -3.02
C GLY A 184 -22.16 -2.15 -2.78
N ASP A 185 -22.59 -2.86 -1.73
CA ASP A 185 -24.01 -2.97 -1.35
C ASP A 185 -24.45 -1.75 -0.53
N VAL A 186 -25.05 -0.77 -1.23
CA VAL A 186 -25.38 0.55 -0.67
C VAL A 186 -26.82 0.96 -0.99
N ILE A 187 -27.55 1.44 0.02
CA ILE A 187 -28.89 2.01 -0.12
C ILE A 187 -28.93 3.42 0.46
N LEU A 188 -29.24 4.41 -0.37
CA LEU A 188 -29.31 5.82 0.03
C LEU A 188 -30.75 6.33 0.02
N LYS A 189 -31.09 7.19 1.00
CA LYS A 189 -32.38 7.90 1.02
C LYS A 189 -32.22 9.34 1.50
N GLY A 190 -32.35 10.28 0.57
CA GLY A 190 -32.18 11.71 0.88
C GLY A 190 -30.74 12.00 1.32
N THR A 191 -29.77 11.40 0.61
CA THR A 191 -28.35 11.58 0.85
C THR A 191 -27.73 12.31 -0.34
N SER A 192 -26.83 13.26 -0.13
CA SER A 192 -26.21 14.05 -1.20
C SER A 192 -24.73 14.31 -0.98
N ASN A 193 -23.99 14.56 -2.07
CA ASN A 193 -22.57 14.95 -2.06
C ASN A 193 -21.64 14.03 -1.23
N SER A 194 -22.00 12.76 -1.06
CA SER A 194 -21.37 11.85 -0.09
C SER A 194 -20.60 10.72 -0.79
N LEU A 195 -19.60 10.16 -0.11
CA LEU A 195 -18.91 8.94 -0.54
C LEU A 195 -19.35 7.78 0.35
N ILE A 196 -19.93 6.73 -0.23
CA ILE A 196 -20.33 5.54 0.51
C ILE A 196 -19.73 4.31 -0.15
N ARG A 197 -18.80 3.65 0.53
CA ARG A 197 -18.15 2.44 0.06
C ARG A 197 -18.38 1.30 1.05
N SER A 198 -18.74 0.15 0.52
CA SER A 198 -18.79 -1.09 1.29
C SER A 198 -18.07 -2.21 0.55
N GLU A 199 -17.25 -2.97 1.27
CA GLU A 199 -16.57 -4.14 0.71
C GLU A 199 -17.37 -5.43 0.96
N ASP A 200 -18.00 -5.58 2.12
CA ASP A 200 -18.60 -6.85 2.56
C ASP A 200 -19.96 -6.71 3.28
N LYS A 201 -20.41 -5.48 3.59
CA LYS A 201 -21.63 -5.22 4.37
C LYS A 201 -22.67 -4.45 3.57
N LEU A 202 -23.94 -4.51 3.97
CA LEU A 202 -24.93 -3.54 3.51
C LEU A 202 -24.71 -2.22 4.26
N VAL A 203 -24.52 -1.12 3.52
CA VAL A 203 -24.49 0.23 4.10
C VAL A 203 -25.74 1.00 3.69
N THR A 204 -26.50 1.47 4.68
CA THR A 204 -27.67 2.31 4.45
C THR A 204 -27.49 3.69 5.04
N ALA A 205 -27.71 4.75 4.26
CA ALA A 205 -27.61 6.13 4.73
C ALA A 205 -28.88 6.91 4.42
N VAL A 206 -29.36 7.68 5.40
CA VAL A 206 -30.62 8.42 5.31
C VAL A 206 -30.42 9.84 5.83
N GLY A 207 -30.75 10.84 5.00
CA GLY A 207 -30.74 12.25 5.41
C GLY A 207 -29.35 12.83 5.66
N LEU A 208 -28.31 12.30 5.02
CA LEU A 208 -26.92 12.74 5.20
C LEU A 208 -26.45 13.60 4.03
N SER A 209 -25.57 14.56 4.29
CA SER A 209 -24.91 15.35 3.25
C SER A 209 -23.43 15.47 3.57
N ASP A 210 -22.61 15.58 2.53
CA ASP A 210 -21.17 15.83 2.66
C ASP A 210 -20.47 14.85 3.62
N THR A 211 -20.87 13.58 3.56
CA THR A 211 -20.43 12.53 4.48
C THR A 211 -19.62 11.46 3.75
N ILE A 212 -18.62 10.91 4.41
CA ILE A 212 -17.87 9.73 3.98
C ILE A 212 -18.26 8.57 4.89
N ILE A 213 -18.67 7.45 4.30
CA ILE A 213 -18.91 6.18 4.98
C ILE A 213 -18.10 5.11 4.25
N VAL A 214 -17.17 4.48 4.95
CA VAL A 214 -16.39 3.37 4.40
C VAL A 214 -16.53 2.18 5.34
N ALA A 215 -17.13 1.11 4.85
CA ALA A 215 -17.23 -0.17 5.55
C ALA A 215 -16.30 -1.18 4.89
N THR A 216 -15.24 -1.56 5.60
CA THR A 216 -14.38 -2.69 5.27
C THR A 216 -14.77 -3.90 6.13
N GLU A 217 -14.10 -5.02 5.92
CA GLU A 217 -14.34 -6.24 6.68
C GLU A 217 -14.12 -6.03 8.19
N ASP A 218 -13.08 -5.28 8.55
CA ASP A 218 -12.58 -5.10 9.91
C ASP A 218 -12.98 -3.78 10.58
N ALA A 219 -13.34 -2.74 9.82
CA ALA A 219 -13.64 -1.41 10.36
C ALA A 219 -14.75 -0.68 9.59
N ILE A 220 -15.35 0.31 10.27
CA ILE A 220 -16.27 1.27 9.65
C ILE A 220 -15.77 2.67 9.98
N LEU A 221 -15.48 3.46 8.96
CA LEU A 221 -15.20 4.89 9.06
C LEU A 221 -16.47 5.67 8.71
N VAL A 222 -16.79 6.66 9.55
CA VAL A 222 -17.78 7.70 9.23
C VAL A 222 -17.15 9.05 9.54
N SER A 223 -17.06 9.92 8.55
CA SER A 223 -16.55 11.28 8.73
C SER A 223 -17.34 12.28 7.90
N SER A 224 -17.26 13.56 8.24
CA SER A 224 -17.56 14.62 7.28
C SER A 224 -16.51 14.59 6.16
N LYS A 225 -16.83 15.18 5.00
CA LYS A 225 -15.84 15.39 3.94
C LYS A 225 -14.79 16.44 4.32
N GLU A 226 -15.18 17.44 5.09
CA GLU A 226 -14.29 18.50 5.58
C GLU A 226 -13.15 17.94 6.44
N ASP A 227 -13.48 16.97 7.30
CA ASP A 227 -12.52 16.36 8.24
C ASP A 227 -11.89 15.08 7.68
N ALA A 228 -11.97 14.82 6.37
CA ALA A 228 -11.48 13.57 5.76
C ALA A 228 -9.97 13.33 5.97
N GLN A 229 -9.19 14.39 6.17
CA GLN A 229 -7.75 14.33 6.45
C GLN A 229 -7.44 13.89 7.90
N ASP A 230 -8.36 14.13 8.84
CA ASP A 230 -8.17 13.81 10.26
C ASP A 230 -8.25 12.30 10.55
N VAL A 231 -8.58 11.47 9.55
CA VAL A 231 -8.51 10.01 9.62
C VAL A 231 -7.14 9.53 10.09
N LYS A 232 -6.06 10.25 9.76
CA LYS A 232 -4.71 9.95 10.25
C LYS A 232 -4.61 9.96 11.77
N LEU A 233 -5.33 10.86 12.45
CA LEU A 233 -5.35 10.94 13.91
C LEU A 233 -5.94 9.67 14.52
N ILE A 234 -6.98 9.11 13.89
CA ILE A 234 -7.57 7.83 14.32
C ILE A 234 -6.59 6.69 14.07
N VAL A 235 -5.89 6.66 12.94
CA VAL A 235 -4.86 5.65 12.66
C VAL A 235 -3.74 5.68 13.71
N ASP A 236 -3.30 6.86 14.13
CA ASP A 236 -2.27 7.01 15.16
C ASP A 236 -2.76 6.58 16.55
N GLU A 237 -4.03 6.84 16.88
CA GLU A 237 -4.67 6.30 18.08
C GLU A 237 -4.74 4.77 18.05
N LEU A 238 -5.12 4.16 16.91
CA LEU A 238 -5.15 2.70 16.74
C LEU A 238 -3.76 2.08 17.00
N LYS A 239 -2.69 2.71 16.50
CA LYS A 239 -1.31 2.28 16.77
C LYS A 239 -0.99 2.34 18.27
N SER A 240 -1.37 3.43 18.94
CA SER A 240 -1.10 3.61 20.37
C SER A 240 -1.83 2.58 21.24
N GLN A 241 -2.96 2.07 20.76
CA GLN A 241 -3.74 1.02 21.40
C GLN A 241 -3.32 -0.40 20.97
N GLU A 242 -2.24 -0.55 20.20
CA GLU A 242 -1.73 -1.83 19.68
C GLU A 242 -2.80 -2.62 18.90
N ARG A 243 -3.69 -1.88 18.21
CA ARG A 243 -4.76 -2.44 17.40
C ARG A 243 -4.25 -2.87 16.02
N LEU A 244 -4.91 -3.86 15.42
CA LEU A 244 -4.41 -4.53 14.22
C LEU A 244 -5.02 -4.02 12.90
N GLU A 245 -6.09 -3.24 12.95
CA GLU A 245 -6.82 -2.71 11.78
C GLU A 245 -5.94 -1.83 10.88
N HIS A 246 -4.84 -1.28 11.41
CA HIS A 246 -3.88 -0.48 10.62
C HIS A 246 -2.75 -1.32 9.99
N ILE A 247 -2.62 -2.62 10.33
CA ILE A 247 -1.57 -3.54 9.84
C ILE A 247 -2.18 -4.64 8.97
N SER A 248 -3.24 -5.28 9.46
CA SER A 248 -3.70 -6.55 8.92
C SER A 248 -4.91 -6.33 8.04
N HIS A 249 -4.74 -6.53 6.73
CA HIS A 249 -5.87 -6.90 5.89
C HIS A 249 -6.45 -8.23 6.41
N ALA A 250 -7.77 -8.38 6.40
CA ALA A 250 -8.43 -9.60 6.85
C ALA A 250 -7.90 -10.85 6.12
N LYS A 251 -7.50 -10.69 4.85
CA LYS A 251 -6.90 -11.70 3.99
C LYS A 251 -5.42 -11.44 3.74
N VAL A 252 -4.60 -12.43 4.05
CA VAL A 252 -3.13 -12.36 4.02
C VAL A 252 -2.59 -13.37 3.00
N TYR A 253 -1.89 -12.88 1.97
CA TYR A 253 -1.29 -13.71 0.92
C TYR A 253 0.09 -14.24 1.32
N ARG A 254 0.37 -15.47 0.90
CA ARG A 254 1.63 -16.20 1.11
C ARG A 254 2.03 -16.94 -0.17
N PRO A 255 3.30 -17.36 -0.33
CA PRO A 255 3.73 -18.11 -1.51
C PRO A 255 2.86 -19.36 -1.77
N TRP A 256 2.47 -20.06 -0.70
CA TRP A 256 1.62 -21.26 -0.75
C TRP A 256 0.13 -21.01 -0.98
N GLY A 257 -0.35 -19.76 -0.93
CA GLY A 257 -1.78 -19.43 -1.02
C GLY A 257 -2.15 -18.22 -0.19
N TRP A 258 -3.15 -18.34 0.67
CA TRP A 258 -3.57 -17.26 1.56
C TRP A 258 -4.32 -17.80 2.77
N TYR A 259 -4.41 -16.99 3.83
CA TYR A 259 -5.37 -17.22 4.90
C TYR A 259 -6.17 -15.95 5.17
N GLN A 260 -7.35 -16.09 5.74
CA GLN A 260 -8.23 -14.99 6.14
C GLN A 260 -8.76 -15.25 7.54
N THR A 261 -8.68 -14.27 8.44
CA THR A 261 -9.31 -14.39 9.76
C THR A 261 -10.78 -13.98 9.64
N LEU A 262 -11.70 -14.92 9.90
CA LEU A 262 -13.13 -14.65 9.88
C LEU A 262 -13.65 -14.08 11.20
N GLU A 263 -13.07 -14.53 12.31
CA GLU A 263 -13.52 -14.17 13.65
C GLU A 263 -12.36 -14.35 14.63
N ARG A 264 -12.22 -13.40 15.56
CA ARG A 264 -11.29 -13.51 16.69
C ARG A 264 -11.96 -13.06 17.98
N ARG A 265 -11.83 -13.89 19.01
CA ARG A 265 -12.32 -13.65 20.38
C ARG A 265 -11.28 -14.15 21.38
N ASP A 266 -11.49 -13.87 22.66
CA ASP A 266 -10.53 -14.17 23.73
C ASP A 266 -10.11 -15.66 23.80
N ARG A 267 -10.98 -16.57 23.37
CA ARG A 267 -10.80 -18.03 23.52
C ARG A 267 -10.59 -18.77 22.21
N PHE A 268 -10.87 -18.12 21.07
CA PHE A 268 -10.78 -18.77 19.78
C PHE A 268 -10.53 -17.79 18.63
N GLN A 269 -9.96 -18.32 17.55
CA GLN A 269 -9.83 -17.63 16.27
C GLN A 269 -10.26 -18.59 15.17
N VAL A 270 -11.03 -18.09 14.20
CA VAL A 270 -11.44 -18.84 13.02
C VAL A 270 -10.75 -18.26 11.80
N LYS A 271 -10.10 -19.12 11.02
CA LYS A 271 -9.46 -18.75 9.76
C LYS A 271 -10.01 -19.60 8.61
N VAL A 272 -10.10 -19.00 7.43
CA VAL A 272 -10.10 -19.72 6.16
C VAL A 272 -8.66 -19.83 5.71
N ILE A 273 -8.22 -21.02 5.31
CA ILE A 273 -6.89 -21.22 4.71
C ILE A 273 -7.09 -21.81 3.33
N SER A 274 -6.47 -21.20 2.32
CA SER A 274 -6.47 -21.70 0.94
C SER A 274 -5.05 -22.01 0.49
N LEU A 275 -4.85 -23.24 -0.01
CA LEU A 275 -3.58 -23.69 -0.57
C LEU A 275 -3.70 -23.86 -2.08
N LYS A 276 -2.74 -23.28 -2.81
CA LYS A 276 -2.54 -23.50 -4.23
C LYS A 276 -2.26 -24.98 -4.52
N PRO A 277 -2.49 -25.46 -5.75
CA PRO A 277 -2.09 -26.79 -6.17
C PRO A 277 -0.62 -27.08 -5.87
N SER A 278 -0.31 -28.28 -5.36
CA SER A 278 1.06 -28.71 -4.99
C SER A 278 1.76 -27.85 -3.93
N ALA A 279 1.04 -26.98 -3.22
CA ALA A 279 1.61 -26.15 -2.16
C ALA A 279 1.50 -26.81 -0.79
N LYS A 280 2.31 -26.34 0.16
CA LYS A 280 2.27 -26.77 1.55
C LYS A 280 2.62 -25.65 2.51
N ILE A 281 2.09 -25.75 3.73
CA ILE A 281 2.55 -24.94 4.85
C ILE A 281 3.78 -25.60 5.47
N SER A 282 4.63 -24.80 6.13
CA SER A 282 5.78 -25.28 6.90
C SER A 282 5.33 -26.28 7.96
N LEU A 283 6.20 -27.24 8.31
CA LEU A 283 5.92 -28.11 9.45
C LEU A 283 5.99 -27.26 10.71
N GLN A 284 4.99 -27.33 11.59
CA GLN A 284 4.93 -26.43 12.73
C GLN A 284 4.32 -27.09 13.96
N ARG A 285 4.46 -26.43 15.11
CA ARG A 285 3.71 -26.71 16.33
C ARG A 285 3.35 -25.42 17.05
N HIS A 286 2.34 -25.50 17.89
CA HIS A 286 1.90 -24.42 18.79
C HIS A 286 2.04 -24.88 20.24
N GLN A 287 2.61 -24.07 21.13
CA GLN A 287 2.80 -24.46 22.53
C GLN A 287 1.57 -24.14 23.40
N GLN A 288 0.70 -23.23 22.97
CA GLN A 288 -0.37 -22.69 23.82
C GLN A 288 -1.79 -22.84 23.26
N ARG A 289 -1.93 -23.30 22.00
CA ARG A 289 -3.24 -23.51 21.36
C ARG A 289 -3.36 -24.86 20.67
N ALA A 290 -4.60 -25.36 20.64
CA ALA A 290 -5.01 -26.47 19.81
C ALA A 290 -5.71 -25.96 18.55
N GLU A 291 -5.83 -26.81 17.55
CA GLU A 291 -6.52 -26.47 16.30
C GLU A 291 -7.51 -27.55 15.88
N HIS A 292 -8.56 -27.13 15.19
CA HIS A 292 -9.51 -28.01 14.54
C HIS A 292 -9.67 -27.59 13.08
N TRP A 293 -9.43 -28.51 12.17
CA TRP A 293 -9.47 -28.24 10.73
C TRP A 293 -10.63 -28.98 10.09
N VAL A 294 -11.39 -28.29 9.24
CA VAL A 294 -12.48 -28.86 8.45
C VAL A 294 -12.23 -28.54 6.97
N VAL A 295 -12.22 -29.55 6.11
CA VAL A 295 -12.06 -29.34 4.67
C VAL A 295 -13.37 -28.83 4.08
N VAL A 296 -13.32 -27.66 3.43
CA VAL A 296 -14.47 -27.04 2.77
C VAL A 296 -14.54 -27.43 1.31
N SER A 297 -13.40 -27.45 0.62
CA SER A 297 -13.30 -27.83 -0.78
C SER A 297 -11.94 -28.47 -1.09
N GLY A 298 -11.92 -29.49 -1.94
CA GLY A 298 -10.70 -30.19 -2.33
C GLY A 298 -10.28 -31.31 -1.37
N ILE A 299 -9.02 -31.73 -1.46
CA ILE A 299 -8.46 -32.85 -0.66
C ILE A 299 -7.22 -32.36 0.09
N ALA A 300 -7.24 -32.48 1.42
CA ALA A 300 -6.14 -32.09 2.28
C ALA A 300 -5.29 -33.29 2.65
N THR A 301 -3.97 -33.17 2.51
CA THR A 301 -3.02 -34.10 3.12
C THR A 301 -2.49 -33.46 4.40
N VAL A 302 -2.85 -34.05 5.55
CA VAL A 302 -2.48 -33.54 6.88
C VAL A 302 -1.44 -34.45 7.51
N THR A 303 -0.27 -33.89 7.83
CA THR A 303 0.66 -34.53 8.76
C THR A 303 0.25 -34.16 10.18
N ARG A 304 0.10 -35.14 11.08
CA ARG A 304 -0.18 -34.96 12.51
C ARG A 304 0.66 -35.95 13.32
N GLY A 305 1.76 -35.47 13.90
CA GLY A 305 2.77 -36.30 14.53
C GLY A 305 3.44 -37.21 13.51
N GLU A 306 3.31 -38.52 13.70
CA GLU A 306 3.82 -39.55 12.78
C GLU A 306 2.78 -39.97 11.72
N GLU A 307 1.53 -39.53 11.86
CA GLU A 307 0.44 -39.89 10.95
C GLU A 307 0.37 -38.91 9.77
N VAL A 308 0.10 -39.46 8.58
CA VAL A 308 -0.29 -38.69 7.40
C VAL A 308 -1.69 -39.13 6.99
N ILE A 309 -2.63 -38.19 7.02
CA ILE A 309 -4.06 -38.43 6.84
C ILE A 309 -4.53 -37.64 5.63
N GLU A 310 -5.28 -38.29 4.74
CA GLU A 310 -6.00 -37.62 3.66
C GLU A 310 -7.42 -37.30 4.14
N LEU A 311 -7.86 -36.05 3.96
CA LEU A 311 -9.18 -35.57 4.33
C LEU A 311 -9.89 -35.01 3.09
N GLU A 312 -11.08 -35.54 2.80
CA GLU A 312 -11.99 -35.05 1.77
C GLU A 312 -12.93 -33.97 2.34
N GLU A 313 -13.73 -33.35 1.47
CA GLU A 313 -14.72 -32.34 1.83
C GLU A 313 -15.64 -32.78 2.99
N ASN A 314 -15.86 -31.87 3.94
CA ASN A 314 -16.59 -32.06 5.20
C ASN A 314 -15.94 -33.03 6.20
N GLN A 315 -14.75 -33.57 5.92
CA GLN A 315 -13.97 -34.29 6.92
C GLN A 315 -13.12 -33.32 7.75
N SER A 316 -12.72 -33.75 8.94
CA SER A 316 -12.06 -32.90 9.91
C SER A 316 -10.96 -33.61 10.68
N THR A 317 -10.03 -32.84 11.25
CA THR A 317 -9.04 -33.34 12.20
C THR A 317 -8.83 -32.37 13.35
N TYR A 318 -8.44 -32.92 14.50
CA TYR A 318 -8.02 -32.18 15.68
C TYR A 318 -6.49 -32.28 15.81
N ILE A 319 -5.86 -31.12 16.03
CA ILE A 319 -4.44 -30.95 16.27
C ILE A 319 -4.24 -30.56 17.74
N PRO A 320 -3.76 -31.48 18.60
CA PRO A 320 -3.49 -31.18 20.00
C PRO A 320 -2.39 -30.13 20.20
N ILE A 321 -2.41 -29.45 21.35
CA ILE A 321 -1.31 -28.56 21.78
C ILE A 321 0.02 -29.31 21.75
N GLY A 322 1.06 -28.67 21.20
CA GLY A 322 2.41 -29.22 21.07
C GLY A 322 2.58 -30.26 19.96
N MET A 323 1.51 -30.62 19.25
CA MET A 323 1.56 -31.59 18.15
C MET A 323 2.26 -30.98 16.93
N MET A 324 3.27 -31.69 16.41
CA MET A 324 3.85 -31.37 15.11
C MET A 324 2.82 -31.63 14.01
N HIS A 325 2.54 -30.65 13.17
CA HIS A 325 1.52 -30.78 12.13
C HIS A 325 1.85 -29.98 10.87
N ARG A 326 1.25 -30.38 9.74
CA ARG A 326 1.42 -29.75 8.43
C ARG A 326 0.17 -29.91 7.59
N LEU A 327 -0.21 -28.86 6.88
CA LEU A 327 -1.22 -28.90 5.82
C LEU A 327 -0.55 -28.89 4.45
N GLU A 328 -0.91 -29.83 3.59
CA GLU A 328 -0.44 -29.93 2.21
C GLU A 328 -1.62 -30.09 1.24
N ASN A 329 -1.51 -29.48 0.07
CA ASN A 329 -2.38 -29.74 -1.07
C ASN A 329 -1.56 -30.47 -2.14
N LEU A 330 -1.64 -31.79 -2.18
CA LEU A 330 -0.93 -32.61 -3.16
C LEU A 330 -1.70 -32.77 -4.48
N THR A 331 -2.85 -32.11 -4.61
CA THR A 331 -3.71 -32.20 -5.79
C THR A 331 -3.42 -31.12 -6.82
N LYS A 332 -4.19 -31.14 -7.92
CA LYS A 332 -4.13 -30.14 -8.99
C LYS A 332 -5.16 -29.03 -8.83
N ASP A 333 -6.10 -29.20 -7.90
CA ASP A 333 -7.16 -28.24 -7.61
C ASP A 333 -6.81 -27.43 -6.36
N GLU A 334 -7.49 -26.30 -6.15
CA GLU A 334 -7.30 -25.52 -4.92
C GLU A 334 -7.91 -26.25 -3.71
N LEU A 335 -7.22 -26.16 -2.57
CA LEU A 335 -7.70 -26.66 -1.29
C LEU A 335 -8.16 -25.48 -0.44
N GLN A 336 -9.31 -25.62 0.22
CA GLN A 336 -9.76 -24.70 1.27
C GLN A 336 -10.17 -25.44 2.54
N ILE A 337 -9.71 -24.93 3.67
CA ILE A 337 -10.11 -25.43 5.00
C ILE A 337 -10.60 -24.27 5.88
N ILE A 338 -11.45 -24.60 6.85
CA ILE A 338 -11.67 -23.78 8.03
C ILE A 338 -10.77 -24.31 9.15
N GLU A 339 -10.00 -23.42 9.75
CA GLU A 339 -9.22 -23.66 10.94
C GLU A 339 -9.86 -22.93 12.12
N VAL A 340 -10.15 -23.66 13.19
CA VAL A 340 -10.54 -23.11 14.49
C VAL A 340 -9.40 -23.31 15.46
N GLN A 341 -8.75 -22.23 15.86
CA GLN A 341 -7.73 -22.21 16.90
C GLN A 341 -8.40 -21.96 18.24
N SER A 342 -8.02 -22.71 19.27
CA SER A 342 -8.60 -22.60 20.62
C SER A 342 -7.52 -22.72 21.69
N GLY A 343 -7.50 -21.78 22.63
CA GLY A 343 -6.47 -21.69 23.65
C GLY A 343 -6.60 -20.43 24.51
N ASP A 344 -5.71 -20.30 25.49
CA ASP A 344 -5.60 -19.09 26.32
C ASP A 344 -4.76 -18.00 25.63
N TYR A 345 -3.96 -18.39 24.63
CA TYR A 345 -3.12 -17.53 23.83
C TYR A 345 -3.24 -17.90 22.35
N LEU A 346 -3.42 -16.90 21.48
CA LEU A 346 -3.66 -17.09 20.05
C LEU A 346 -2.69 -16.26 19.17
N GLY A 347 -1.62 -15.74 19.75
CA GLY A 347 -0.59 -15.00 19.02
C GLY A 347 0.16 -15.88 17.99
N GLU A 348 0.63 -15.26 16.92
CA GLU A 348 1.40 -15.93 15.85
C GLU A 348 2.88 -16.17 16.23
N ASP A 349 3.33 -15.64 17.37
CA ASP A 349 4.64 -15.83 17.98
C ASP A 349 4.76 -17.15 18.77
N ASP A 350 3.64 -17.84 19.02
CA ASP A 350 3.63 -19.20 19.59
C ASP A 350 3.98 -20.29 18.56
N ILE A 351 4.28 -19.91 17.31
CA ILE A 351 4.49 -20.84 16.21
C ILE A 351 5.97 -21.17 16.08
N GLU A 352 6.33 -22.41 16.41
CA GLU A 352 7.65 -22.96 16.07
C GLU A 352 7.58 -23.63 14.70
N ARG A 353 8.40 -23.17 13.76
CA ARG A 353 8.45 -23.68 12.38
C ARG A 353 9.67 -24.57 12.16
N PHE A 354 9.47 -25.59 11.35
CA PHE A 354 10.44 -26.60 10.96
C PHE A 354 10.30 -26.84 9.46
N ASP A 355 11.40 -27.14 8.77
CA ASP A 355 11.38 -27.40 7.32
C ASP A 355 10.67 -26.28 6.54
N ASP A 356 10.95 -25.01 6.89
CA ASP A 356 10.38 -23.86 6.20
C ASP A 356 11.09 -23.64 4.87
N LYS A 357 10.45 -24.06 3.79
CA LYS A 357 10.92 -23.77 2.43
C LYS A 357 10.78 -22.30 2.03
N TYR A 358 10.20 -21.46 2.89
CA TYR A 358 9.86 -20.07 2.60
C TYR A 358 10.68 -19.04 3.42
N GLY A 359 11.69 -19.49 4.18
CA GLY A 359 12.70 -18.62 4.79
C GLY A 359 12.16 -17.57 5.77
N ARG A 360 11.16 -17.91 6.59
CA ARG A 360 10.55 -17.01 7.59
C ARG A 360 10.96 -17.38 9.03
N ASP A 361 12.24 -17.66 9.22
CA ASP A 361 12.82 -17.85 10.56
C ASP A 361 13.08 -16.52 11.25
#